data_AF-A0A8B7BI64-F1
#
_entry.id   AF-A0A8B7BI64-F1
#
_cell.length_a   1.000
_cell.length_b   1.000
_cell.length_c   1.000
_cell.angle_alpha   90.00
_cell.angle_beta   90.00
_cell.angle_gamma   90.00
#
_symmetry.space_group_name_H-M   'P 1'
#
loop_
_entity.id
_entity.type
_entity.pdbx_description
1 polymer ?
#
loop_
_entity_poly.entity_id
_entity_poly.type
_entity_poly.pdbx_seq_one_letter_code
_entity_poly.pdbx_strand_id
1 'polypeptide(L)'
;MEEERVKEEALQIIGVFQALPRLVVFDLDYTLWPFYCECRSKREMPCLYPHAMGILKALKDKGINIAIASRSPTPDIAKTFLDKLGIQSMFVAQEIFSSWTHKTEHFQRIHRRTGVTFKSMLFFDDEGRNIEAVSKMGVTSILVDNGVNLEKLRSGLRKFALASVSCNRKQVE
;
A
#
# COMPACT_ATOMS: atom_id res chain seq x y z
N MET A 1 -16.71 10.97 13.81
CA MET A 1 -16.92 9.73 13.03
C MET A 1 -15.75 8.80 13.26
N GLU A 2 -15.96 7.49 13.17
CA GLU A 2 -14.91 6.47 13.35
C GLU A 2 -13.72 6.67 12.40
N GLU A 3 -13.98 7.03 11.15
CA GLU A 3 -12.95 7.33 10.15
C GLU A 3 -11.97 8.44 10.60
N GLU A 4 -12.47 9.53 11.16
CA GLU A 4 -11.62 10.64 11.64
C GLU A 4 -10.76 10.20 12.82
N ARG A 5 -11.31 9.38 13.72
CA ARG A 5 -10.54 8.80 14.84
C ARG A 5 -9.40 7.92 14.33
N VAL A 6 -9.68 7.05 13.35
CA VAL A 6 -8.64 6.21 12.72
C VAL A 6 -7.58 7.08 12.06
N LYS A 7 -7.97 8.13 11.35
CA LYS A 7 -7.06 9.05 10.70
C LYS A 7 -6.14 9.75 11.72
N GLU A 8 -6.69 10.27 12.82
CA GLU A 8 -5.92 10.89 13.90
C GLU A 8 -4.92 9.90 14.52
N GLU A 9 -5.34 8.67 14.80
CA GLU A 9 -4.45 7.65 15.34
C GLU A 9 -3.36 7.25 14.32
N ALA A 10 -3.69 7.13 13.03
CA ALA A 10 -2.71 6.90 11.98
C ALA A 10 -1.68 8.04 11.89
N LEU A 11 -2.12 9.30 12.01
CA LEU A 11 -1.22 10.47 12.06
C LEU A 11 -0.27 10.42 13.26
N GLN A 12 -0.77 10.03 14.44
CA GLN A 12 0.04 9.83 15.62
C GLN A 12 1.08 8.71 15.41
N ILE A 13 0.66 7.56 14.87
CA ILE A 13 1.55 6.44 14.55
C ILE A 13 2.65 6.89 13.59
N ILE A 14 2.31 7.59 12.50
CA ILE A 14 3.28 8.08 11.52
C ILE A 14 4.25 9.06 12.20
N GLY A 15 3.76 9.94 13.07
CA GLY A 15 4.57 10.94 13.78
C GLY A 15 5.61 10.37 14.76
N VAL A 16 5.49 9.10 15.16
CA VAL A 16 6.46 8.45 16.05
C VAL A 16 7.78 8.10 15.34
N PHE A 17 7.76 7.90 14.02
CA PHE A 17 8.92 7.41 13.28
C PHE A 17 9.68 8.56 12.58
N GLN A 18 11.00 8.60 12.78
CA GLN A 18 11.87 9.58 12.11
C GLN A 18 12.16 9.21 10.64
N ALA A 19 12.27 7.92 10.34
CA ALA A 19 12.47 7.41 8.99
C ALA A 19 11.12 6.95 8.42
N LEU A 20 10.64 7.65 7.40
CA LEU A 20 9.36 7.37 6.75
C LEU A 20 9.55 6.95 5.28
N PRO A 21 8.69 6.06 4.76
CA PRO A 21 8.71 5.72 3.34
C PRO A 21 8.34 6.93 2.50
N ARG A 22 8.95 7.04 1.32
CA ARG A 22 8.57 8.06 0.32
C ARG A 22 7.33 7.66 -0.47
N LEU A 23 7.04 6.35 -0.50
CA LEU A 23 5.89 5.78 -1.19
C LEU A 23 5.36 4.58 -0.39
N VAL A 24 4.04 4.54 -0.17
CA VAL A 24 3.35 3.35 0.32
C VAL A 24 2.54 2.73 -0.81
N VAL A 25 2.78 1.45 -1.09
CA VAL A 25 2.09 0.70 -2.12
C VAL A 25 1.09 -0.24 -1.45
N PHE A 26 -0.12 -0.34 -2.02
CA PHE A 26 -1.17 -1.24 -1.55
C PHE A 26 -1.58 -2.21 -2.65
N ASP A 27 -1.85 -3.46 -2.29
CA ASP A 27 -2.79 -4.27 -3.05
C ASP A 27 -4.23 -3.73 -2.91
N LEU A 28 -5.15 -4.30 -3.69
CA LEU A 28 -6.58 -4.02 -3.65
C LEU A 28 -7.35 -5.11 -2.90
N ASP A 29 -7.51 -6.27 -3.53
CA ASP A 29 -8.31 -7.38 -3.03
C ASP A 29 -7.71 -7.88 -1.70
N TYR A 30 -8.57 -8.11 -0.69
CA TYR A 30 -8.20 -8.48 0.69
C TYR A 30 -7.20 -7.57 1.43
N THR A 31 -6.84 -6.42 0.84
CA THR A 31 -5.96 -5.42 1.44
C THR A 31 -6.69 -4.11 1.72
N LEU A 32 -7.29 -3.49 0.71
CA LEU A 32 -8.12 -2.28 0.88
C LEU A 32 -9.60 -2.61 1.05
N TRP A 33 -10.09 -3.67 0.43
CA TRP A 33 -11.47 -4.14 0.54
C TRP A 33 -11.57 -5.66 0.73
N PRO A 34 -12.64 -6.20 1.35
CA PRO A 34 -12.70 -7.61 1.79
C PRO A 34 -13.25 -8.57 0.72
N PHE A 35 -12.86 -8.41 -0.54
CA PHE A 35 -13.34 -9.25 -1.64
C PHE A 35 -12.42 -9.22 -2.85
N TYR A 36 -12.55 -10.20 -3.74
CA TYR A 36 -12.01 -10.15 -5.09
C TYR A 36 -12.89 -9.29 -5.99
N CYS A 37 -12.36 -8.20 -6.53
CA CYS A 37 -13.11 -7.32 -7.43
C CYS A 37 -13.51 -8.00 -8.75
N GLU A 38 -12.79 -9.03 -9.21
CA GLU A 38 -13.14 -9.80 -10.40
C GLU A 38 -14.46 -10.57 -10.27
N CYS A 39 -14.87 -10.91 -9.04
CA CYS A 39 -16.12 -11.60 -8.75
C CYS A 39 -17.31 -10.64 -8.59
N ARG A 40 -17.14 -9.35 -8.92
CA ARG A 40 -18.11 -8.29 -8.63
C ARG A 40 -18.59 -7.59 -9.89
N SER A 41 -19.71 -6.89 -9.76
CA SER A 41 -20.28 -6.04 -10.81
C SER A 41 -19.89 -4.58 -10.62
N LYS A 42 -19.62 -3.87 -11.72
CA LYS A 42 -19.44 -2.40 -11.72
C LYS A 42 -20.62 -1.64 -11.11
N ARG A 43 -21.81 -2.25 -11.01
CA ARG A 43 -23.00 -1.63 -10.41
C ARG A 43 -22.97 -1.61 -8.88
N GLU A 44 -22.24 -2.51 -8.25
CA GLU A 44 -22.14 -2.61 -6.80
C GLU A 44 -21.45 -1.38 -6.18
N MET A 45 -21.82 -1.05 -4.94
CA MET A 45 -21.10 -0.07 -4.13
C MET A 45 -20.06 -0.81 -3.28
N PRO A 46 -18.76 -0.68 -3.57
CA PRO A 46 -17.72 -1.31 -2.77
C PRO A 46 -17.64 -0.69 -1.38
N CYS A 47 -17.08 -1.44 -0.42
CA CYS A 47 -16.72 -0.93 0.89
C CYS A 47 -15.24 -1.23 1.18
N LEU A 48 -14.60 -0.33 1.92
CA LEU A 48 -13.24 -0.51 2.40
C LEU A 48 -13.23 -1.25 3.74
N TYR A 49 -12.07 -1.83 4.10
CA TYR A 49 -11.82 -2.18 5.50
C TYR A 49 -11.95 -0.95 6.40
N PRO A 50 -12.44 -1.10 7.65
CA PRO A 50 -12.79 0.03 8.52
C PRO A 50 -11.67 1.07 8.70
N HIS A 51 -10.42 0.61 8.72
CA HIS A 51 -9.27 1.49 8.94
C HIS A 51 -8.65 2.07 7.66
N ALA A 52 -8.99 1.53 6.48
CA ALA A 52 -8.25 1.83 5.26
C ALA A 52 -8.40 3.31 4.84
N MET A 53 -9.62 3.87 4.87
CA MET A 53 -9.83 5.28 4.49
C MET A 53 -9.05 6.25 5.39
N GLY A 54 -9.11 6.02 6.72
CA GLY A 54 -8.37 6.85 7.68
C GLY A 54 -6.86 6.79 7.46
N ILE A 55 -6.32 5.61 7.17
CA ILE A 55 -4.89 5.41 6.86
C ILE A 55 -4.49 6.13 5.56
N LEU A 56 -5.26 5.97 4.49
CA LEU A 56 -4.99 6.63 3.19
C LEU A 56 -4.96 8.15 3.34
N LYS A 57 -5.94 8.72 4.07
CA LYS A 57 -6.00 10.15 4.37
C LYS A 57 -4.81 10.62 5.21
N ALA A 58 -4.45 9.87 6.26
CA ALA A 58 -3.30 10.21 7.11
C ALA A 58 -1.97 10.21 6.35
N LEU A 59 -1.75 9.25 5.45
CA LEU A 59 -0.57 9.21 4.59
C LEU A 59 -0.51 10.44 3.66
N LYS A 60 -1.65 10.79 3.04
CA LYS A 60 -1.76 11.98 2.19
C LYS A 60 -1.49 13.27 2.95
N ASP A 61 -2.07 13.43 4.14
CA ASP A 61 -1.88 14.63 4.99
C ASP A 61 -0.42 14.77 5.45
N LYS A 62 0.31 13.66 5.56
CA LYS A 62 1.76 13.64 5.84
C LYS A 62 2.64 13.81 4.60
N GLY A 63 2.05 13.99 3.41
CA GLY A 63 2.78 14.13 2.16
C GLY A 63 3.48 12.84 1.70
N ILE A 64 3.06 11.68 2.21
CA ILE A 64 3.56 10.38 1.77
C ILE A 64 2.74 9.96 0.55
N ASN A 65 3.42 9.78 -0.58
CA ASN A 65 2.76 9.31 -1.79
C ASN A 65 2.22 7.90 -1.59
N ILE A 66 1.11 7.58 -2.25
CA ILE A 66 0.53 6.24 -2.26
C ILE A 66 0.31 5.73 -3.68
N ALA A 67 0.44 4.41 -3.87
CA ALA A 67 0.24 3.75 -5.15
C ALA A 67 -0.47 2.40 -5.00
N ILE A 68 -1.00 1.89 -6.12
CA ILE A 68 -1.63 0.57 -6.21
C ILE A 68 -0.76 -0.38 -7.03
N ALA A 69 -0.61 -1.61 -6.53
CA ALA A 69 -0.10 -2.76 -7.29
C ALA A 69 -1.06 -3.93 -7.12
N SER A 70 -1.90 -4.21 -8.12
CA SER A 70 -2.89 -5.30 -8.08
C SER A 70 -2.77 -6.22 -9.29
N ARG A 71 -2.94 -7.52 -9.05
CA ARG A 71 -2.92 -8.57 -10.08
C ARG A 71 -4.29 -8.89 -10.67
N SER A 72 -5.33 -8.14 -10.29
CA SER A 72 -6.69 -8.36 -10.79
C SER A 72 -6.73 -8.32 -12.33
N PRO A 73 -7.41 -9.29 -12.97
CA PRO A 73 -7.62 -9.30 -14.42
C PRO A 73 -8.70 -8.31 -14.87
N THR A 74 -9.37 -7.63 -13.94
CA THR A 74 -10.50 -6.73 -14.20
C THR A 74 -10.15 -5.28 -13.83
N PRO A 75 -9.18 -4.65 -14.51
CA PRO A 75 -8.73 -3.29 -14.16
C PRO A 75 -9.84 -2.24 -14.29
N ASP A 76 -10.82 -2.48 -15.15
CA ASP A 76 -11.99 -1.64 -15.36
C ASP A 76 -12.95 -1.67 -14.16
N ILE A 77 -13.16 -2.83 -13.54
CA ILE A 77 -13.96 -2.96 -12.32
C ILE A 77 -13.24 -2.31 -11.15
N ALA A 78 -11.95 -2.65 -10.96
CA ALA A 78 -11.13 -2.07 -9.90
C ALA A 78 -11.11 -0.53 -9.96
N LYS A 79 -10.89 0.06 -11.14
CA LYS A 79 -10.92 1.53 -11.32
C LYS A 79 -12.29 2.13 -11.01
N THR A 80 -13.38 1.47 -11.43
CA THR A 80 -14.74 1.92 -11.12
C THR A 80 -14.97 1.95 -9.60
N PHE A 81 -14.43 0.98 -8.86
CA PHE A 81 -14.55 0.94 -7.41
C PHE A 81 -13.72 2.02 -6.72
N LEU A 82 -12.50 2.27 -7.18
CA LEU A 82 -11.67 3.37 -6.68
C LEU A 82 -12.35 4.74 -6.86
N ASP A 83 -13.04 4.93 -7.99
CA ASP A 83 -13.81 6.15 -8.30
C ASP A 83 -15.01 6.29 -7.34
N LYS A 84 -15.83 5.24 -7.22
CA LYS A 84 -17.00 5.21 -6.32
C LYS A 84 -16.65 5.46 -4.86
N LEU A 85 -15.48 4.98 -4.42
CA LEU A 85 -14.96 5.21 -3.07
C LEU A 85 -14.35 6.61 -2.89
N GLY A 86 -14.19 7.39 -3.97
CA GLY A 86 -13.60 8.72 -3.93
C GLY A 86 -12.10 8.73 -3.63
N ILE A 87 -11.40 7.61 -3.81
CA ILE A 87 -9.97 7.47 -3.48
C ILE A 87 -9.06 7.43 -4.71
N GLN A 88 -9.62 7.34 -5.92
CA GLN A 88 -8.83 7.22 -7.16
C GLN A 88 -7.76 8.31 -7.31
N SER A 89 -8.10 9.56 -6.99
CA SER A 89 -7.20 10.71 -7.13
C SER A 89 -6.10 10.77 -6.06
N MET A 90 -6.15 9.92 -5.03
CA MET A 90 -5.12 9.88 -3.99
C MET A 90 -3.87 9.13 -4.45
N PHE A 91 -3.97 8.26 -5.46
CA PHE A 91 -2.88 7.39 -5.90
C PHE A 91 -2.06 8.01 -7.03
N VAL A 92 -0.75 8.19 -6.80
CA VAL A 92 0.18 8.76 -7.80
C VAL A 92 0.50 7.78 -8.94
N ALA A 93 0.33 6.49 -8.69
CA ALA A 93 0.47 5.41 -9.67
C ALA A 93 -0.54 4.28 -9.38
N GLN A 94 -1.07 3.68 -10.43
CA GLN A 94 -2.05 2.59 -10.34
C GLN A 94 -1.69 1.50 -11.36
N GLU A 95 -0.97 0.49 -10.90
CA GLU A 95 -0.62 -0.67 -11.71
C GLU A 95 -1.61 -1.80 -11.38
N ILE A 96 -2.58 -2.00 -12.27
CA ILE A 96 -3.65 -3.01 -12.11
C ILE A 96 -3.67 -3.84 -13.40
N PHE A 97 -3.10 -5.03 -13.34
CA PHE A 97 -3.04 -5.98 -14.46
C PHE A 97 -2.57 -7.35 -13.98
N SER A 98 -2.99 -8.42 -14.64
CA SER A 98 -2.49 -9.75 -14.36
C SER A 98 -1.03 -9.90 -14.81
N SER A 99 -0.21 -10.54 -13.97
CA SER A 99 1.17 -10.87 -14.30
C SER A 99 1.56 -12.22 -13.70
N TRP A 100 2.59 -12.84 -14.28
CA TRP A 100 3.19 -14.08 -13.80
C TRP A 100 4.25 -13.84 -12.73
N THR A 101 4.64 -12.58 -12.49
CA THR A 101 5.86 -12.26 -11.76
C THR A 101 5.64 -11.86 -10.30
N HIS A 102 4.50 -12.23 -9.69
CA HIS A 102 4.19 -11.91 -8.29
C HIS A 102 4.48 -10.43 -7.93
N LYS A 103 3.95 -9.50 -8.74
CA LYS A 103 4.05 -8.04 -8.61
C LYS A 103 5.43 -7.40 -8.85
N THR A 104 6.46 -8.15 -9.22
CA THR A 104 7.75 -7.51 -9.55
C THR A 104 7.65 -6.56 -10.75
N GLU A 105 6.84 -6.90 -11.76
CA GLU A 105 6.60 -6.04 -12.92
C GLU A 105 5.84 -4.76 -12.53
N HIS A 106 4.83 -4.89 -11.67
CA HIS A 106 4.08 -3.76 -11.12
C HIS A 106 5.03 -2.77 -10.42
N PHE A 107 5.91 -3.28 -9.55
CA PHE A 107 6.87 -2.45 -8.84
C PHE A 107 7.89 -1.79 -9.77
N GLN A 108 8.34 -2.46 -10.83
CA GLN A 108 9.20 -1.85 -11.84
C GLN A 108 8.52 -0.67 -12.56
N ARG A 109 7.23 -0.80 -12.90
CA ARG A 109 6.44 0.28 -13.51
C ARG A 109 6.20 1.44 -12.54
N ILE A 110 5.85 1.15 -11.28
CA ILE A 110 5.71 2.15 -10.22
C ILE A 110 7.02 2.90 -10.01
N HIS A 111 8.15 2.20 -9.92
CA HIS A 111 9.47 2.80 -9.79
C HIS A 111 9.76 3.74 -10.96
N ARG A 112 9.56 3.29 -12.21
CA ARG A 112 9.77 4.11 -13.40
C ARG A 112 8.91 5.37 -13.41
N ARG A 113 7.64 5.25 -13.01
CA ARG A 113 6.68 6.37 -13.00
C ARG A 113 6.93 7.39 -11.90
N THR A 114 7.36 6.93 -10.72
CA THR A 114 7.48 7.78 -9.52
C THR A 114 8.91 8.23 -9.23
N GLY A 115 9.92 7.54 -9.77
CA GLY A 115 11.33 7.74 -9.44
C GLY A 115 11.72 7.31 -8.01
N VAL A 116 10.80 6.78 -7.22
CA VAL A 116 11.07 6.33 -5.85
C VAL A 116 11.83 5.01 -5.89
N THR A 117 12.93 4.88 -5.15
CA THR A 117 13.72 3.65 -5.08
C THR A 117 13.00 2.59 -4.24
N PHE A 118 13.21 1.30 -4.55
CA PHE A 118 12.56 0.21 -3.82
C PHE A 118 12.80 0.26 -2.29
N LYS A 119 14.01 0.61 -1.86
CA LYS A 119 14.36 0.78 -0.44
C LYS A 119 13.57 1.89 0.27
N SER A 120 13.01 2.83 -0.48
CA SER A 120 12.16 3.91 0.05
C SER A 120 10.66 3.60 -0.05
N MET A 121 10.28 2.36 -0.37
CA MET A 121 8.90 1.91 -0.46
C MET A 121 8.50 1.02 0.73
N LEU A 122 7.26 1.16 1.16
CA LEU A 122 6.56 0.26 2.08
C LEU A 122 5.38 -0.38 1.33
N PHE A 123 5.17 -1.68 1.49
CA PHE A 123 4.17 -2.44 0.74
C PHE A 123 3.28 -3.28 1.64
N PHE A 124 1.97 -3.26 1.38
CA PHE A 124 0.95 -4.07 2.04
C PHE A 124 0.21 -4.96 1.02
N ASP A 125 0.14 -6.26 1.30
CA ASP A 125 -0.45 -7.30 0.44
C ASP A 125 -0.87 -8.50 1.31
N ASP A 126 -1.93 -9.21 0.94
CA ASP A 126 -2.41 -10.40 1.65
C ASP A 126 -1.81 -11.72 1.14
N GLU A 127 -1.17 -11.70 -0.02
CA GLU A 127 -0.57 -12.88 -0.63
C GLU A 127 0.93 -12.97 -0.33
N GLY A 128 1.30 -13.97 0.47
CA GLY A 128 2.68 -14.21 0.91
C GLY A 128 3.69 -14.32 -0.23
N ARG A 129 3.31 -14.86 -1.40
CA ARG A 129 4.21 -14.93 -2.57
C ARG A 129 4.56 -13.57 -3.15
N ASN A 130 3.61 -12.62 -3.14
CA ASN A 130 3.88 -11.24 -3.56
C ASN A 130 4.83 -10.57 -2.55
N ILE A 131 4.59 -10.77 -1.24
CA ILE A 131 5.45 -10.26 -0.17
C ILE A 131 6.89 -10.75 -0.33
N GLU A 132 7.09 -12.06 -0.56
CA GLU A 132 8.41 -12.64 -0.75
C GLU A 132 9.12 -12.06 -1.99
N ALA A 133 8.43 -12.05 -3.13
CA ALA A 133 9.00 -11.58 -4.39
C ALA A 133 9.38 -10.10 -4.34
N VAL A 134 8.50 -9.25 -3.81
CA VAL A 134 8.72 -7.80 -3.73
C VAL A 134 9.77 -7.45 -2.66
N SER A 135 9.84 -8.21 -1.56
CA SER A 135 10.90 -8.04 -0.55
C SER A 135 12.31 -8.28 -1.13
N LYS A 136 12.47 -9.24 -2.05
CA LYS A 136 13.74 -9.49 -2.76
C LYS A 136 14.20 -8.30 -3.61
N MET A 137 13.29 -7.40 -3.98
CA MET A 137 13.62 -6.14 -4.68
C MET A 137 14.13 -5.03 -3.74
N GLY A 138 14.11 -5.27 -2.41
CA GLY A 138 14.53 -4.31 -1.39
C GLY A 138 13.39 -3.44 -0.82
N VAL A 139 12.14 -3.73 -1.18
CA VAL A 139 10.95 -3.08 -0.61
C VAL A 139 10.66 -3.63 0.78
N THR A 140 10.29 -2.77 1.73
CA THR A 140 9.76 -3.25 3.01
C THR A 140 8.34 -3.74 2.80
N SER A 141 8.13 -5.05 2.88
CA SER A 141 6.80 -5.66 2.61
C SER A 141 6.18 -6.25 3.88
N ILE A 142 4.87 -6.09 4.02
CA ILE A 142 4.05 -6.48 5.17
C ILE A 142 2.84 -7.29 4.71
N LEU A 143 2.78 -8.53 5.19
CA LEU A 143 1.62 -9.39 5.01
C LEU A 143 0.44 -8.89 5.84
N VAL A 144 -0.72 -8.72 5.21
CA VAL A 144 -1.98 -8.38 5.89
C VAL A 144 -2.94 -9.56 5.80
N ASP A 145 -3.58 -9.92 6.91
CA ASP A 145 -4.42 -11.12 6.94
C ASP A 145 -5.92 -10.78 6.80
N ASN A 146 -6.31 -9.59 7.27
CA ASN A 146 -7.69 -9.08 7.26
C ASN A 146 -7.68 -7.59 6.89
N GLY A 147 -7.07 -7.28 5.76
CA GLY A 147 -6.93 -5.90 5.30
C GLY A 147 -5.92 -5.07 6.07
N VAL A 148 -5.66 -3.88 5.54
CA VAL A 148 -4.82 -2.89 6.20
C VAL A 148 -5.53 -2.32 7.44
N ASN A 149 -4.78 -2.22 8.54
CA ASN A 149 -5.23 -1.65 9.79
C ASN A 149 -4.08 -0.89 10.50
N LEU A 150 -4.40 -0.18 11.57
CA LEU A 150 -3.46 0.63 12.33
C LEU A 150 -2.29 -0.19 12.91
N GLU A 151 -2.52 -1.45 13.29
CA GLU A 151 -1.47 -2.35 13.77
C GLU A 151 -0.49 -2.70 12.65
N LYS A 152 -1.00 -3.07 11.46
CA LYS A 152 -0.18 -3.35 10.27
C LYS A 152 0.56 -2.10 9.80
N LEU A 153 -0.06 -0.92 9.85
CA LEU A 153 0.61 0.34 9.58
C LEU A 153 1.79 0.57 10.54
N ARG A 154 1.55 0.42 11.85
CA ARG A 154 2.58 0.60 12.89
C ARG A 154 3.73 -0.40 12.73
N SER A 155 3.43 -1.67 12.49
CA SER A 155 4.46 -2.70 12.29
C SER A 155 5.23 -2.48 10.99
N GLY A 156 4.56 -2.04 9.93
CA GLY A 156 5.17 -1.67 8.65
C GLY A 156 6.16 -0.52 8.76
N LEU A 157 5.75 0.58 9.40
CA LEU A 157 6.62 1.73 9.63
C LEU A 157 7.80 1.39 10.55
N ARG A 158 7.58 0.57 11.59
CA ARG A 158 8.67 0.07 12.44
C ARG A 158 9.68 -0.75 11.65
N LYS A 159 9.22 -1.71 10.84
CA LYS A 159 10.10 -2.55 10.01
C LYS A 159 10.88 -1.70 9.01
N PHE A 160 10.23 -0.71 8.40
CA PHE A 160 10.85 0.22 7.46
C PHE A 160 11.94 1.07 8.14
N ALA A 161 11.66 1.62 9.32
CA ALA A 161 12.62 2.41 10.07
C ALA A 161 13.85 1.59 10.48
N LEU A 162 13.67 0.34 10.92
CA LEU A 162 14.78 -0.57 11.27
C LEU A 162 15.65 -0.89 10.04
N ALA A 163 15.04 -1.17 8.89
CA ALA A 163 15.77 -1.42 7.65
C ALA A 163 16.59 -0.20 7.19
N SER A 164 16.09 1.01 7.44
CA SER A 164 16.76 2.27 7.11
C SER A 164 18.03 2.47 7.95
N VAL A 165 17.99 2.12 9.25
CA VAL A 165 19.16 2.20 10.14
C VAL A 165 20.27 1.22 9.74
N SER A 166 19.91 -0.02 9.36
CA SER A 166 20.87 -1.02 8.93
C SER A 166 21.60 -0.65 7.62
N CYS A 167 20.97 0.16 6.75
CA CYS A 167 21.61 0.64 5.51
C CYS A 167 22.69 1.69 5.79
N ASN A 168 22.47 2.58 6.77
CA ASN A 168 23.42 3.65 7.10
C ASN A 168 24.72 3.10 7.73
N ARG A 169 24.66 1.99 8.47
CA ARG A 169 25.86 1.36 9.05
C ARG A 169 26.76 0.69 8.01
N LYS A 170 26.20 0.18 6.91
CA LYS A 170 26.95 -0.51 5.84
C LYS A 170 27.59 0.41 4.80
N GLN A 171 27.41 1.73 4.92
CA GLN A 171 28.05 2.72 4.03
C GLN A 171 29.24 3.42 4.68
N VAL A 172 29.54 3.11 5.94
CA VAL A 172 30.61 3.73 6.75
C VAL A 172 31.74 2.73 7.08
N GLU A 173 31.64 1.51 6.54
CA GLU A 173 32.71 0.50 6.52
C GLU A 173 33.20 0.32 5.08
#